data_AF-A0A2E8CK15-F1
#
_entry.id   AF-A0A2E8CK15-F1
#
_cell.length_a   1.000
_cell.length_b   1.000
_cell.length_c   1.000
_cell.angle_alpha   90.00
_cell.angle_beta   90.00
_cell.angle_gamma   90.00
#
_symmetry.space_group_name_H-M   'P 1'
#
loop_
_entity.id
_entity.type
_entity.pdbx_description
1 polymer ?
#
loop_
_entity_poly.entity_id
_entity_poly.type
_entity_poly.pdbx_seq_one_letter_code
_entity_poly.pdbx_strand_id
1 'polypeptide(L)'
;MLPKPSVSGGCRSSARTGADDTADSSAVSADPTLTADGWVKRYLADPARSDEARELYASMGYDVYEQKLDPADFPSSCGECPSVVCQGYVMIYTRRR
;
A
#
# COMPACT_ATOMS: atom_id res chain seq x y z
N MET A 1 -8.63 -18.58 -25.06
CA MET A 1 -9.17 -17.80 -23.94
C MET A 1 -8.78 -18.51 -22.65
N LEU A 2 -7.74 -18.04 -21.95
CA LEU A 2 -7.35 -18.55 -20.64
C LEU A 2 -8.13 -17.75 -19.57
N PRO A 3 -8.65 -18.39 -18.51
CA PRO A 3 -9.35 -17.67 -17.45
C PRO A 3 -8.34 -16.85 -16.63
N LYS A 4 -8.64 -15.57 -16.40
CA LYS A 4 -7.88 -14.70 -15.51
C LYS A 4 -8.06 -15.19 -14.06
N PRO A 5 -6.99 -15.34 -13.26
CA PRO A 5 -7.14 -15.64 -11.85
C PRO A 5 -7.81 -14.44 -11.16
N SER A 6 -8.99 -14.69 -10.60
CA SER A 6 -9.68 -13.78 -9.69
C SER A 6 -8.88 -13.76 -8.40
N VAL A 7 -8.02 -12.75 -8.23
CA VAL A 7 -7.33 -12.52 -6.96
C VAL A 7 -8.36 -11.90 -6.02
N SER A 8 -8.98 -12.73 -5.19
CA SER A 8 -9.81 -12.28 -4.07
C SER A 8 -8.96 -11.37 -3.17
N GLY A 9 -9.28 -10.08 -3.19
CA GLY A 9 -8.67 -9.05 -2.35
C GLY A 9 -9.05 -9.26 -0.88
N GLY A 10 -8.26 -10.09 -0.19
CA GLY A 10 -8.31 -10.19 1.26
C GLY A 10 -7.24 -9.31 1.89
N CYS A 11 -7.60 -8.67 3.01
CA CYS A 11 -6.63 -7.97 3.85
C CYS A 11 -5.52 -8.93 4.29
N ARG A 12 -4.29 -8.44 4.39
CA ARG A 12 -3.21 -9.26 4.93
C ARG A 12 -3.50 -9.55 6.40
N SER A 13 -2.94 -10.63 6.94
CA SER A 13 -2.94 -10.90 8.37
C SER A 13 -1.50 -10.82 8.87
N SER A 14 -1.12 -9.76 9.57
CA SER A 14 0.14 -9.72 10.32
C SER A 14 0.10 -8.66 11.43
N ALA A 15 0.45 -9.05 12.65
CA ALA A 15 0.61 -8.13 13.77
C ALA A 15 1.87 -7.28 13.59
N ARG A 16 1.74 -5.96 13.67
CA ARG A 16 2.88 -5.05 13.76
C ARG A 16 2.70 -4.05 14.90
N THR A 17 3.80 -3.75 15.56
CA THR A 17 3.90 -2.74 16.63
C THR A 17 4.53 -1.50 16.03
N GLY A 18 3.81 -0.36 16.08
CA GLY A 18 4.17 0.86 15.37
C GLY A 18 5.15 1.77 16.13
N ALA A 19 5.76 2.69 15.37
CA ALA A 19 6.09 4.07 15.75
C ALA A 19 6.80 4.77 14.56
N ASP A 20 6.26 5.90 14.06
CA ASP A 20 6.89 7.24 14.08
C ASP A 20 5.94 8.27 13.41
N ASP A 21 5.62 9.35 14.13
CA ASP A 21 4.73 10.44 13.71
C ASP A 21 5.51 11.46 12.86
N THR A 22 5.82 11.12 11.63
CA THR A 22 6.12 12.14 10.61
C THR A 22 4.88 12.31 9.75
N ALA A 23 4.35 13.54 9.73
CA ALA A 23 3.08 13.92 9.10
C ALA A 23 2.98 13.43 7.66
N ASP A 24 2.45 12.22 7.54
CA ASP A 24 2.13 11.58 6.30
C ASP A 24 0.77 12.09 5.86
N SER A 25 0.68 12.59 4.63
CA SER A 25 -0.59 13.08 4.09
C SER A 25 -1.61 11.93 3.89
N SER A 26 -1.19 10.67 4.09
CA SER A 26 -2.05 9.50 4.08
C SER A 26 -2.35 8.98 5.48
N ALA A 27 -3.61 8.64 5.74
CA ALA A 27 -4.06 8.08 7.02
C ALA A 27 -3.47 6.69 7.33
N VAL A 28 -2.81 6.02 6.39
CA VAL A 28 -2.16 4.70 6.62
C VAL A 28 -0.74 4.94 7.12
N SER A 29 -0.25 4.20 8.11
CA SER A 29 1.14 4.26 8.54
C SER A 29 2.09 3.70 7.47
N ALA A 30 3.30 4.26 7.36
CA ALA A 30 4.30 3.68 6.47
C ALA A 30 4.87 2.39 7.08
N ASP A 31 5.10 1.39 6.23
CA ASP A 31 5.72 0.13 6.66
C ASP A 31 7.21 0.37 6.99
N PRO A 32 7.63 0.19 8.26
CA PRO A 32 8.98 0.50 8.70
C PRO A 32 10.05 -0.35 8.01
N THR A 33 9.71 -1.58 7.59
CA THR A 33 10.65 -2.44 6.85
C THR A 33 10.86 -1.91 5.43
N LEU A 34 9.78 -1.47 4.77
CA LEU A 34 9.88 -0.88 3.44
C LEU A 34 10.65 0.44 3.47
N THR A 35 10.37 1.31 4.44
CA THR A 35 11.08 2.60 4.55
C THR A 35 12.56 2.40 4.84
N ALA A 36 12.93 1.44 5.70
CA ALA A 36 14.33 1.07 5.95
C ALA A 36 15.05 0.57 4.68
N ASP A 37 14.33 -0.12 3.78
CA ASP A 37 14.84 -0.61 2.50
C ASP A 37 14.84 0.46 1.37
N GLY A 38 14.61 1.72 1.73
CA GLY A 38 14.65 2.87 0.84
C GLY A 38 13.36 3.10 0.03
N TRP A 39 12.28 2.39 0.35
CA TRP A 39 10.98 2.64 -0.28
C TRP A 39 10.30 3.87 0.31
N VAL A 40 9.75 4.69 -0.58
CA VAL A 40 8.99 5.89 -0.21
C VAL A 40 7.51 5.63 -0.46
N LYS A 41 6.70 5.77 0.59
CA LYS A 41 5.23 5.67 0.48
C LYS A 41 4.67 6.81 -0.36
N ARG A 42 3.67 6.52 -1.20
CA ARG A 42 3.04 7.50 -2.10
C ARG A 42 1.56 7.71 -1.80
N TYR A 43 0.72 6.75 -2.17
CA TYR A 43 -0.73 6.91 -2.07
C TYR A 43 -1.47 5.58 -2.12
N LEU A 44 -2.71 5.58 -1.63
CA LEU A 44 -3.66 4.50 -1.83
C LEU A 44 -4.17 4.49 -3.27
N ALA A 45 -4.12 3.34 -3.92
CA ALA A 45 -4.62 3.14 -5.28
C ALA A 45 -5.67 2.04 -5.30
N ASP A 46 -6.65 2.19 -6.20
CA ASP A 46 -7.47 1.07 -6.65
C ASP A 46 -6.54 0.07 -7.36
N PRO A 47 -6.52 -1.22 -6.96
CA PRO A 47 -5.70 -2.25 -7.60
C PRO A 47 -5.93 -2.37 -9.11
N ALA A 48 -7.14 -2.07 -9.59
CA ALA A 48 -7.45 -2.10 -11.02
C ALA A 48 -6.73 -0.99 -11.81
N ARG A 49 -6.23 0.05 -11.13
CA ARG A 49 -5.51 1.18 -11.73
C ARG A 49 -4.04 1.24 -11.31
N SER A 50 -3.57 0.28 -10.53
CA SER A 50 -2.22 0.32 -9.98
C SER A 50 -1.14 0.07 -11.04
N ASP A 51 -1.49 -0.59 -12.15
CA ASP A 51 -0.63 -0.71 -13.33
C ASP A 51 -0.32 0.64 -14.00
N GLU A 52 -1.27 1.60 -13.98
CA GLU A 52 -1.01 2.97 -14.46
C GLU A 52 0.10 3.63 -13.64
N ALA A 53 0.12 3.40 -12.32
CA ALA A 53 1.15 3.89 -11.43
C ALA A 53 2.51 3.23 -11.74
N ARG A 54 2.52 1.91 -11.97
CA ARG A 54 3.73 1.18 -12.37
C ARG A 54 4.34 1.74 -13.63
N GLU A 55 3.55 1.90 -14.69
CA GLU A 55 4.02 2.41 -15.97
C GLU A 55 4.57 3.84 -15.84
N LEU A 56 3.82 4.73 -15.18
CA LEU A 56 4.23 6.11 -14.98
C LEU A 56 5.54 6.21 -14.21
N TYR A 57 5.65 5.58 -13.04
CA TYR A 57 6.86 5.65 -12.20
C TYR A 57 8.04 4.91 -12.84
N ALA A 58 7.80 3.80 -13.55
CA ALA A 58 8.83 3.10 -14.29
C ALA A 58 9.46 3.99 -15.38
N SER A 59 8.65 4.78 -16.09
CA SER A 59 9.14 5.73 -17.10
C SER A 59 10.05 6.81 -16.52
N MET A 60 9.89 7.12 -15.23
CA MET A 60 10.71 8.08 -14.49
C MET A 60 11.92 7.44 -13.80
N GLY A 61 12.15 6.14 -13.96
CA GLY A 61 13.28 5.42 -13.36
C GLY A 61 13.08 4.98 -11.91
N TYR A 62 11.84 4.65 -11.53
CA TYR A 62 11.50 4.09 -10.22
C TYR A 62 11.05 2.64 -10.34
N ASP A 63 11.31 1.89 -9.28
CA ASP A 63 10.59 0.66 -8.97
C ASP A 63 9.32 0.99 -8.20
N VAL A 64 8.28 0.17 -8.40
CA VAL A 64 6.97 0.32 -7.75
C VAL A 64 6.62 -0.96 -7.02
N TYR A 65 6.26 -0.82 -5.76
CA TYR A 65 5.76 -1.91 -4.92
C TYR A 65 4.35 -1.61 -4.46
N GLU A 66 3.47 -2.61 -4.56
CA GLU A 66 2.09 -2.54 -4.10
C GLU A 66 1.96 -3.33 -2.80
N GLN A 67 1.79 -2.60 -1.71
CA GLN A 67 1.51 -3.19 -0.43
C GLN A 67 0.01 -3.45 -0.31
N LYS A 68 -0.35 -4.71 -0.09
CA LYS A 68 -1.65 -5.07 0.48
C LYS A 68 -1.73 -4.57 1.92
N LEU A 69 -2.88 -4.03 2.27
CA LEU A 69 -3.13 -3.43 3.58
C LEU A 69 -3.68 -4.45 4.58
N ASP A 70 -3.43 -4.16 5.85
CA ASP A 70 -4.02 -4.77 7.03
C ASP A 70 -4.74 -3.65 7.83
N PRO A 71 -5.87 -3.92 8.52
CA PRO A 71 -6.47 -2.95 9.42
C PRO A 71 -5.49 -2.33 10.43
N ALA A 72 -4.48 -3.08 10.86
CA ALA A 72 -3.42 -2.61 11.76
C ALA A 72 -2.46 -1.58 11.13
N ASP A 73 -2.47 -1.42 9.80
CA ASP A 73 -1.69 -0.39 9.12
C ASP A 73 -2.35 1.00 9.26
N PHE A 74 -3.55 1.09 9.85
CA PHE A 74 -4.28 2.33 10.07
C PHE A 74 -4.24 2.75 11.55
N PRO A 75 -4.21 4.05 11.85
CA PRO A 75 -4.32 4.56 13.20
C PRO A 75 -5.71 4.24 13.75
N SER A 76 -5.79 4.04 15.07
CA SER A 76 -7.05 3.74 15.76
C SER A 76 -8.13 4.82 15.60
N SER A 77 -7.74 6.04 15.24
CA SER A 77 -8.66 7.17 14.96
C SER A 77 -9.57 6.92 13.74
N CYS A 78 -9.25 5.96 12.89
CA CYS A 78 -10.03 5.59 11.71
C CYS A 78 -11.30 4.77 12.01
N GLY A 79 -11.44 4.24 13.24
CA GLY A 79 -12.58 3.39 13.61
C GLY A 79 -12.67 2.14 12.74
N GLU A 80 -13.85 1.88 12.16
CA GLU A 80 -14.12 0.66 11.38
C GLU A 80 -13.73 0.74 9.90
N CYS A 81 -13.36 1.92 9.38
CA CYS A 81 -13.01 2.07 7.97
C CYS A 81 -11.84 1.19 7.48
N PRO A 82 -10.81 0.84 8.30
CA PRO A 82 -9.70 0.00 7.86
C PRO A 82 -10.15 -1.36 7.34
N SER A 83 -11.20 -1.94 7.95
CA SER A 83 -11.74 -3.25 7.57
C SER A 83 -12.27 -3.29 6.12
N VAL A 84 -12.73 -2.15 5.60
CA VAL A 84 -13.26 -2.01 4.23
C VAL A 84 -12.16 -1.57 3.28
N VAL A 85 -11.36 -0.57 3.66
CA VAL A 85 -10.31 -0.01 2.80
C VAL A 85 -9.25 -1.08 2.48
N CYS A 86 -8.90 -1.94 3.44
CA CYS A 86 -7.88 -2.97 3.21
C CYS A 86 -8.28 -4.04 2.19
N GLN A 87 -9.57 -4.16 1.86
CA GLN A 87 -10.06 -5.10 0.85
C GLN A 87 -10.02 -4.51 -0.56
N GLY A 88 -10.18 -3.18 -0.67
CA GLY A 88 -10.37 -2.49 -1.94
C GLY A 88 -9.18 -1.69 -2.45
N TYR A 89 -8.16 -1.47 -1.61
CA TYR A 89 -7.03 -0.59 -1.95
C TYR A 89 -5.67 -1.23 -1.65
N VAL A 90 -4.66 -0.79 -2.39
CA VAL A 90 -3.24 -1.06 -2.13
C VAL A 90 -2.51 0.25 -1.85
N MET A 91 -1.48 0.20 -1.03
CA MET A 91 -0.56 1.33 -0.88
C MET A 91 0.58 1.22 -1.90
N ILE A 92 0.76 2.28 -2.69
CA ILE A 92 1.85 2.41 -3.64
C ILE A 92 3.10 2.91 -2.90
N TYR A 93 4.18 2.15 -3.04
CA TYR A 93 5.53 2.56 -2.67
C TYR A 93 6.40 2.68 -3.91
N THR A 94 7.34 3.61 -3.88
CA THR A 94 8.33 3.76 -4.96
C THR A 94 9.74 3.79 -4.40
N ARG A 95 10.71 3.26 -5.14
CA ARG A 95 12.13 3.39 -4.83
C ARG A 95 12.89 3.74 -6.10
N ARG A 96 13.92 4.57 -5.99
CA ARG A 96 14.77 4.88 -7.15
C ARG A 96 15.49 3.60 -7.58
N ARG A 97 15.53 3.34 -8.90
CA ARG A 97 16.39 2.29 -9.46
C ARG A 97 17.86 2.64 -9.36
#